data_AF-A0A1D7V2D5-F1
#
_entry.id   AF-A0A1D7V2D5-F1
#
_cell.length_a   1.000
_cell.length_b   1.000
_cell.length_c   1.000
_cell.angle_alpha   90.00
_cell.angle_beta   90.00
_cell.angle_gamma   90.00
#
_symmetry.space_group_name_H-M   'P 1'
#
loop_
_entity.id
_entity.type
_entity.pdbx_description
1 polymer ?
#
loop_
_entity_poly.entity_id
_entity_poly.type
_entity_poly.pdbx_seq_one_letter_code
_entity_poly.pdbx_strand_id
1 'polypeptide(L)'
;MLRRIWILFFALGLFLECGNALKNKLLSLQKEEKFEEMLLLCLSEKETPDTKELCAFATEKTALGIDKILSEKTELPFSQITVDPEWKQKIDRILENNTTLRDRYGNLWKKMIQND
;
A
#
# COMPACT_ATOMS: atom_id res chain seq x y z
N MET A 1 -31.20 -30.48 -25.62
CA MET A 1 -30.85 -29.08 -25.31
C MET A 1 -30.34 -28.85 -23.87
N LEU A 2 -30.28 -29.86 -22.99
CA LEU A 2 -29.87 -29.69 -21.58
C LEU A 2 -28.35 -29.61 -21.31
N ARG A 3 -27.50 -29.94 -22.29
CA ARG A 3 -26.05 -30.13 -22.09
C ARG A 3 -25.22 -28.85 -22.25
N ARG A 4 -25.77 -27.79 -22.85
CA ARG A 4 -25.06 -26.52 -23.13
C ARG A 4 -25.18 -25.49 -21.99
N ILE A 5 -26.16 -25.64 -21.11
CA ILE A 5 -26.44 -24.69 -20.02
C ILE A 5 -25.46 -24.88 -18.84
N TRP A 6 -24.92 -26.09 -18.65
CA TRP A 6 -24.01 -26.39 -17.54
C TRP A 6 -22.61 -25.80 -17.70
N ILE A 7 -22.17 -25.56 -18.94
CA ILE A 7 -20.83 -25.00 -19.24
C ILE A 7 -20.77 -23.50 -18.91
N LEU A 8 -21.89 -22.79 -18.99
CA LEU A 8 -21.95 -21.36 -18.66
C LEU A 8 -21.94 -21.08 -17.15
N PHE A 9 -22.37 -22.03 -16.32
CA PHE A 9 -22.35 -21.88 -14.86
C PHE A 9 -20.95 -22.10 -14.25
N PHE A 10 -20.10 -22.90 -14.90
CA PHE A 10 -18.76 -23.20 -14.38
C PHE A 10 -17.75 -22.06 -14.65
N ALA A 11 -17.96 -21.25 -15.69
CA ALA A 11 -17.12 -20.09 -15.99
C ALA A 11 -17.39 -18.88 -15.08
N LEU A 12 -18.57 -18.80 -14.45
CA LEU A 12 -18.97 -17.67 -13.61
C LEU A 12 -18.44 -17.78 -12.16
N GLY A 13 -18.09 -18.99 -11.70
CA GLY A 13 -17.59 -19.22 -10.34
C GLY A 13 -16.14 -18.78 -10.11
N LEU A 14 -15.31 -18.74 -11.16
CA LEU A 14 -13.87 -18.46 -11.05
C LEU A 14 -13.53 -16.97 -10.88
N PHE A 15 -14.49 -16.06 -11.10
CA PHE A 15 -14.26 -14.61 -10.92
C PHE A 15 -14.56 -14.11 -9.50
N LEU A 16 -15.29 -14.87 -8.67
CA LEU A 16 -15.68 -14.45 -7.32
C LEU A 16 -14.60 -14.69 -6.26
N GLU A 17 -13.61 -15.55 -6.52
CA GLU A 17 -12.57 -15.87 -5.53
C GLU A 17 -11.46 -14.81 -5.43
N CYS A 18 -11.30 -13.95 -6.45
CA CYS A 18 -10.20 -12.98 -6.49
C CYS A 18 -10.38 -11.86 -5.45
N GLY A 19 -11.61 -11.36 -5.23
CA GLY A 19 -11.88 -10.28 -4.26
C GLY A 19 -11.73 -10.71 -2.80
N ASN A 20 -12.08 -11.96 -2.48
CA ASN A 20 -11.99 -12.47 -1.10
C ASN A 20 -10.54 -12.76 -0.68
N ALA A 21 -9.69 -13.17 -1.62
CA ALA A 21 -8.27 -13.41 -1.36
C ALA A 21 -7.52 -12.12 -0.98
N LEU A 22 -7.75 -11.02 -1.71
CA LEU A 22 -7.13 -9.71 -1.40
C LEU A 22 -7.56 -9.22 -0.01
N LYS A 23 -8.86 -9.21 0.27
CA LYS A 23 -9.40 -8.76 1.57
C LYS A 23 -8.79 -9.53 2.75
N ASN A 24 -8.72 -10.86 2.65
CA ASN A 24 -8.13 -11.69 3.69
C ASN A 24 -6.64 -11.37 3.90
N LYS A 25 -5.90 -11.12 2.81
CA LYS A 25 -4.50 -10.75 2.87
C LYS A 25 -4.29 -9.38 3.51
N LEU A 26 -5.10 -8.39 3.15
CA LEU A 26 -5.07 -7.05 3.77
C LEU A 26 -5.38 -7.14 5.28
N LEU A 27 -6.37 -7.93 5.68
CA LEU A 27 -6.69 -8.13 7.10
C LEU A 27 -5.55 -8.82 7.87
N SER A 28 -4.82 -9.74 7.25
CA SER A 28 -3.63 -10.34 7.87
C SER A 28 -2.54 -9.30 8.10
N LEU A 29 -2.22 -8.51 7.06
CA LEU A 29 -1.21 -7.46 7.15
C LEU A 29 -1.58 -6.37 8.15
N GLN A 30 -2.86 -6.03 8.26
CA GLN A 30 -3.37 -5.10 9.26
C GLN A 30 -3.07 -5.60 10.68
N LYS A 31 -3.27 -6.90 10.96
CA LYS A 31 -2.97 -7.49 12.27
C LYS A 31 -1.48 -7.52 12.58
N GLU A 32 -0.65 -7.65 11.54
CA GLU A 32 0.81 -7.59 11.64
C GLU A 32 1.35 -6.15 11.65
N GLU A 33 0.48 -5.14 11.58
CA GLU A 33 0.81 -3.72 11.48
C GLU A 33 1.72 -3.36 10.27
N LYS A 34 1.67 -4.17 9.21
CA LYS A 34 2.47 -3.99 7.99
C LYS A 34 1.76 -3.11 6.98
N PHE A 35 1.57 -1.84 7.33
CA PHE A 35 0.73 -0.92 6.56
C PHE A 35 1.31 -0.56 5.19
N GLU A 36 2.64 -0.49 5.04
CA GLU A 36 3.31 -0.23 3.76
C GLU A 36 3.10 -1.38 2.78
N GLU A 37 3.18 -2.63 3.26
CA GLU A 37 2.90 -3.81 2.44
C GLU A 37 1.42 -3.86 2.05
N MET A 38 0.53 -3.51 2.98
CA MET A 38 -0.89 -3.41 2.73
C MET A 38 -1.19 -2.37 1.64
N LEU A 39 -0.55 -1.20 1.71
CA LEU A 39 -0.69 -0.14 0.71
C LEU A 39 -0.11 -0.55 -0.64
N LEU A 40 1.05 -1.20 -0.67
CA LEU A 40 1.64 -1.71 -1.91
C LEU A 40 0.74 -2.71 -2.61
N LEU A 41 0.07 -3.60 -1.85
CA LEU A 41 -0.93 -4.50 -2.42
C LEU A 41 -2.14 -3.74 -2.97
N CYS A 42 -2.62 -2.73 -2.25
CA CYS A 42 -3.72 -1.87 -2.72
C CYS A 42 -3.37 -1.08 -3.99
N LEU A 43 -2.10 -0.70 -4.19
CA LEU A 43 -1.63 -0.03 -5.40
C LEU A 43 -1.41 -0.99 -6.57
N SER A 44 -1.10 -2.26 -6.27
CA SER A 44 -0.80 -3.28 -7.29
C SER A 44 -2.04 -4.01 -7.80
N GLU A 45 -3.01 -4.22 -6.92
CA GLU A 45 -4.27 -4.89 -7.23
C GLU A 45 -5.39 -3.87 -7.45
N LYS A 46 -6.42 -4.23 -8.23
CA LYS A 46 -7.57 -3.35 -8.41
C LYS A 46 -8.37 -3.30 -7.11
N GLU A 47 -8.43 -2.12 -6.51
CA GLU A 47 -9.28 -1.86 -5.36
C GLU A 47 -10.73 -2.28 -5.66
N THR A 48 -11.29 -3.07 -4.74
CA THR A 48 -12.70 -3.48 -4.75
C THR A 48 -13.47 -2.70 -3.68
N PRO A 49 -14.81 -2.59 -3.78
CA PRO A 49 -15.62 -1.96 -2.74
C PRO A 49 -15.35 -2.54 -1.34
N ASP A 50 -15.08 -3.83 -1.24
CA ASP A 50 -14.85 -4.54 0.03
C ASP A 50 -13.45 -4.29 0.63
N THR A 51 -12.52 -3.75 -0.16
CA THR A 51 -11.14 -3.49 0.25
C THR A 51 -10.84 -1.99 0.37
N LYS A 52 -11.74 -1.13 -0.10
CA LYS A 52 -11.57 0.33 -0.11
C LYS A 52 -11.20 0.91 1.25
N GLU A 53 -11.93 0.53 2.30
CA GLU A 53 -11.66 1.04 3.65
C GLU A 53 -10.30 0.56 4.18
N LEU A 54 -9.91 -0.68 3.88
CA LEU A 54 -8.60 -1.23 4.25
C LEU A 54 -7.47 -0.50 3.51
N CYS A 55 -7.65 -0.19 2.23
CA CYS A 55 -6.66 0.55 1.44
C CYS A 55 -6.55 2.01 1.87
N ALA A 56 -7.67 2.66 2.22
CA ALA A 56 -7.67 3.99 2.81
C ALA A 56 -6.94 4.00 4.16
N PHE A 57 -7.22 3.02 5.01
CA PHE A 57 -6.54 2.86 6.30
C PHE A 57 -5.03 2.62 6.13
N ALA A 58 -4.62 1.78 5.18
CA ALA A 58 -3.21 1.58 4.84
C ALA A 58 -2.54 2.91 4.45
N THR A 59 -3.20 3.68 3.59
CA THR A 59 -2.73 4.99 3.13
C THR A 59 -2.53 5.96 4.29
N GLU A 60 -3.50 6.05 5.20
CA GLU A 60 -3.43 6.91 6.38
C GLU A 60 -2.26 6.52 7.30
N LYS A 61 -2.13 5.22 7.60
CA LYS A 61 -1.07 4.72 8.48
C LYS A 61 0.31 4.91 7.90
N THR A 62 0.49 4.63 6.61
CA THR A 62 1.76 4.91 5.94
C THR A 62 2.09 6.40 5.94
N ALA A 63 1.10 7.28 5.66
CA ALA A 63 1.31 8.72 5.70
C ALA A 63 1.75 9.21 7.09
N LEU A 64 1.14 8.69 8.17
CA LEU A 64 1.55 8.98 9.55
C LEU A 64 2.98 8.51 9.85
N GLY A 65 3.38 7.35 9.32
CA GLY A 65 4.76 6.86 9.45
C GLY A 65 5.77 7.78 8.77
N ILE A 66 5.47 8.22 7.55
CA ILE A 66 6.29 9.20 6.83
C ILE A 66 6.33 10.53 7.60
N ASP A 67 5.19 11.06 8.03
CA ASP A 67 5.09 12.31 8.79
C ASP A 67 5.96 12.25 10.05
N LYS A 68 5.91 11.15 10.80
CA LYS A 68 6.73 10.95 12.00
C LYS A 68 8.22 11.04 11.69
N ILE A 69 8.69 10.30 10.69
CA ILE A 69 10.10 10.28 10.32
C ILE A 69 10.56 11.65 9.82
N LEU A 70 9.78 12.30 8.98
CA LEU A 70 10.11 13.65 8.51
C LEU A 70 10.06 14.69 9.64
N SER A 71 9.24 14.48 10.68
CA SER A 71 9.15 15.38 11.84
C SER A 71 10.36 15.30 12.76
N GLU A 72 11.01 14.14 12.89
CA GLU A 72 12.22 13.95 13.72
C GLU A 72 13.39 14.88 13.30
N LYS A 73 13.34 15.46 12.09
CA LYS A 73 14.32 16.44 11.60
C LYS A 73 14.00 17.89 11.90
N THR A 74 12.77 18.22 12.32
CA THR A 74 12.48 19.59 12.78
C THR A 74 13.35 19.97 13.98
N GLU A 75 13.88 18.98 14.69
CA GLU A 75 14.82 19.16 15.80
C GLU A 75 16.30 19.24 15.37
N LEU A 76 16.68 18.81 14.14
CA LEU A 76 18.08 18.72 13.67
C LEU A 76 18.23 19.11 12.18
N PRO A 77 18.35 20.41 11.85
CA PRO A 77 18.13 20.98 10.51
C PRO A 77 19.15 20.63 9.41
N PHE A 78 20.25 19.93 9.71
CA PHE A 78 21.32 19.65 8.73
C PHE A 78 21.69 18.18 8.58
N SER A 79 21.09 17.30 9.38
CA SER A 79 21.44 15.89 9.33
C SER A 79 20.49 15.21 8.34
N GLN A 80 20.94 14.25 7.54
CA GLN A 80 20.03 13.35 6.81
C GLN A 80 19.49 12.27 7.76
N ILE A 81 18.31 11.72 7.49
CA ILE A 81 17.70 10.61 8.25
C ILE A 81 18.19 9.31 7.62
N THR A 82 18.80 8.45 8.43
CA THR A 82 19.00 7.05 8.09
C THR A 82 17.75 6.29 8.52
N VAL A 83 17.11 5.61 7.59
CA VAL A 83 15.95 4.74 7.84
C VAL A 83 16.32 3.31 7.50
N ASP A 84 15.52 2.36 7.98
CA ASP A 84 15.66 0.97 7.55
C ASP A 84 15.60 0.85 6.01
N PRO A 85 16.55 0.15 5.37
CA PRO A 85 16.61 0.06 3.91
C PRO A 85 15.38 -0.60 3.27
N GLU A 86 14.79 -1.61 3.94
CA GLU A 86 13.60 -2.28 3.44
C GLU A 86 12.40 -1.34 3.49
N TRP A 87 12.25 -0.62 4.60
CA TRP A 87 11.22 0.40 4.76
C TRP A 87 11.37 1.51 3.73
N LYS A 88 12.59 2.02 3.51
CA LYS A 88 12.89 3.02 2.46
C LYS A 88 12.43 2.56 1.10
N GLN A 89 12.79 1.34 0.70
CA GLN A 89 12.40 0.79 -0.60
C GLN A 89 10.89 0.67 -0.76
N LYS A 90 10.16 0.28 0.30
CA LYS A 90 8.69 0.24 0.28
C LYS A 90 8.11 1.64 0.06
N ILE A 91 8.61 2.65 0.77
CA ILE A 91 8.15 4.04 0.59
C ILE A 91 8.50 4.58 -0.79
N ASP A 92 9.73 4.36 -1.28
CA ASP A 92 10.14 4.77 -2.63
C ASP A 92 9.16 4.23 -3.68
N ARG A 93 8.81 2.93 -3.60
CA ARG A 93 7.81 2.31 -4.48
C ARG A 93 6.40 2.89 -4.31
N ILE A 94 6.00 3.19 -3.08
CA ILE A 94 4.69 3.82 -2.80
C ILE A 94 4.62 5.21 -3.44
N LEU A 95 5.67 6.02 -3.29
CA LEU A 95 5.73 7.37 -3.87
C LEU A 95 5.82 7.34 -5.40
N GLU A 96 6.38 6.30 -6.00
CA GLU A 96 6.34 6.11 -7.46
C GLU A 96 4.92 5.83 -7.97
N ASN A 97 4.14 5.04 -7.23
CA ASN A 97 2.85 4.51 -7.67
C ASN A 97 1.63 5.29 -7.14
N ASN A 98 1.79 6.14 -6.12
CA ASN A 98 0.71 6.96 -5.55
C ASN A 98 1.01 8.45 -5.71
N THR A 99 0.34 9.09 -6.68
CA THR A 99 0.56 10.51 -7.01
C THR A 99 0.26 11.43 -5.84
N THR A 100 -0.79 11.16 -5.05
CA THR A 100 -1.16 11.98 -3.89
C THR A 100 -0.06 12.00 -2.84
N LEU A 101 0.49 10.83 -2.50
CA LEU A 101 1.59 10.73 -1.54
C LEU A 101 2.89 11.31 -2.11
N ARG A 102 3.15 11.10 -3.40
CA ARG A 102 4.30 11.69 -4.09
C ARG A 102 4.29 13.22 -4.03
N ASP A 103 3.16 13.83 -4.31
CA ASP A 103 3.03 15.29 -4.34
C ASP A 103 3.17 15.87 -2.93
N ARG A 104 2.69 15.14 -1.91
CA ARG A 104 2.81 15.54 -0.50
C ARG A 104 4.23 15.38 0.04
N TYR A 105 4.91 14.28 -0.27
CA TYR A 105 6.14 13.87 0.43
C TYR A 105 7.39 13.81 -0.44
N GLY A 106 7.28 13.58 -1.75
CA GLY A 106 8.40 13.19 -2.60
C GLY A 106 9.58 14.16 -2.56
N ASN A 107 9.31 15.46 -2.55
CA ASN A 107 10.36 16.48 -2.47
C ASN A 107 11.09 16.49 -1.12
N LEU A 108 10.37 16.30 -0.02
CA LEU A 108 10.94 16.25 1.33
C LEU A 108 11.70 14.95 1.55
N TRP A 109 11.07 13.84 1.17
CA TRP A 109 11.63 12.49 1.25
C TRP A 109 13.00 12.42 0.56
N LYS A 110 13.09 12.86 -0.71
CA LYS A 110 14.35 12.87 -1.48
C LYS A 110 15.45 13.75 -0.86
N LYS A 111 15.08 14.83 -0.18
CA LYS A 111 16.05 15.75 0.46
C LYS A 111 16.54 15.23 1.80
N MET A 112 15.66 14.60 2.58
CA MET A 112 15.93 14.29 3.97
C MET A 112 16.42 12.86 4.18
N ILE A 113 16.08 11.91 3.31
CA ILE A 113 16.49 10.52 3.44
C ILE A 113 17.81 10.28 2.71
N GLN A 114 18.75 9.60 3.37
CA GLN A 114 20.01 9.16 2.76
C GLN A 114 19.78 8.11 1.67
N ASN A 115 20.44 8.29 0.53
CA ASN A 115 20.69 7.21 -0.42
C ASN A 115 22.06 6.64 -0.07
N ASP A 116 22.09 5.52 0.66
CA ASP A 116 23.31 4.73 0.81
C ASP A 116 23.78 4.19 -0.54
#